data_AF-A0A8J4W4Y2-F1
#
_entry.id   AF-A0A8J4W4Y2-F1
#
_cell.length_a   1.000
_cell.length_b   1.000
_cell.length_c   1.000
_cell.angle_alpha   90.00
_cell.angle_beta   90.00
_cell.angle_gamma   90.00
#
_symmetry.space_group_name_H-M   'P 1'
#
loop_
_entity.id
_entity.type
_entity.pdbx_description
1 polymer ?
#
loop_
_entity_poly.entity_id
_entity_poly.type
_entity_poly.pdbx_seq_one_letter_code
_entity_poly.pdbx_strand_id
1 'polypeptide(L)'
;MVPDRQWRPAGENMDKRTARKVHAMDFKRTLRELRSQYLQQHQDNQKANPTLDEETREDFGSDHMHVYVRKRPLLPHELQKHEFDVISAVSSNEIVIHECKMYPDMRHKYVVSHHQRFSTCYNETVDTETVYQDAVKHLLLHTMQGGKSVCMMYGQTGSGKTYTMSGLFQYISDDLFIEAVGDVDFDVSVSAVEIAGSKCYDLIHGRSKVLVCDDAEGNTGLVGTTEVQADSTNSLLEVLDDVKNLRTTEATAVNHQSSRSHLVCYVNLRRPSSKAGALGELYGQLVLLDLAGSERNEDSFYHDAARRKEAIEINKSHLALKECVRAIGREDSAGFVPYRASTLTRILKGCLWSMNSRASVIATISPLSIDTEHTLHTLLCAGQMLEDAPHISTDRVDVKEAGEDEEKLVVPIREWDNDHVRQWVCTVRKGTFRKFEGNVNGSVDGRMLSRFTLARFTQLCGGNSVAGGHLLKSFRDEMASQAKALKERRERNTVRRK
;
A
#
# COMPACT_ATOMS: atom_id res chain seq x y z
N MET A 1 -1.28 3.46 -23.22
CA MET A 1 -1.10 4.90 -22.94
C MET A 1 -2.47 5.53 -22.79
N VAL A 2 -2.86 5.91 -21.57
CA VAL A 2 -4.08 6.68 -21.33
C VAL A 2 -3.79 8.11 -21.80
N PRO A 3 -4.64 8.75 -22.62
CA PRO A 3 -4.46 10.16 -22.96
C PRO A 3 -4.49 10.99 -21.69
N ASP A 4 -3.58 11.96 -21.54
CA ASP A 4 -3.64 12.95 -20.47
C ASP A 4 -5.04 13.58 -20.48
N ARG A 5 -5.82 13.34 -19.43
CA ARG A 5 -7.09 14.05 -19.24
C ARG A 5 -6.74 15.54 -19.16
N GLN A 6 -7.18 16.31 -20.16
CA GLN A 6 -7.12 17.76 -20.10
C GLN A 6 -7.74 18.21 -18.77
N TRP A 7 -6.93 18.94 -17.98
CA TRP A 7 -7.30 19.50 -16.70
C TRP A 7 -8.59 20.31 -16.83
N ARG A 8 -9.62 19.93 -16.08
CA ARG A 8 -10.85 20.71 -15.98
C ARG A 8 -10.74 21.67 -14.78
N PRO A 9 -11.12 22.96 -14.92
CA PRO A 9 -11.09 23.90 -13.82
C PRO A 9 -12.09 23.51 -12.72
N ALA A 10 -11.79 23.91 -11.47
CA ALA A 10 -12.62 23.64 -10.30
C ALA A 10 -14.07 24.11 -10.51
N GLY A 11 -15.02 23.17 -10.50
CA GLY A 11 -16.45 23.47 -10.67
C GLY A 11 -17.29 22.39 -11.36
N GLU A 12 -16.66 21.47 -12.12
CA GLU A 12 -17.32 20.27 -12.64
C GLU A 12 -16.94 19.05 -11.79
N ASN A 13 -17.87 18.09 -11.62
CA ASN A 13 -17.74 16.85 -10.84
C ASN A 13 -16.30 16.34 -10.72
N MET A 14 -15.61 16.77 -9.65
CA MET A 14 -14.21 16.41 -9.40
C MET A 14 -14.19 14.98 -8.88
N ASP A 15 -13.62 14.06 -9.66
CA ASP A 15 -13.45 12.69 -9.22
C ASP A 15 -12.42 12.58 -8.09
N LYS A 16 -12.46 11.47 -7.33
CA LYS A 16 -11.58 11.23 -6.18
C LYS A 16 -10.10 11.39 -6.53
N ARG A 17 -9.70 10.91 -7.71
CA ARG A 17 -8.30 10.92 -8.18
C ARG A 17 -7.82 12.35 -8.43
N THR A 18 -8.67 13.16 -9.07
CA THR A 18 -8.41 14.58 -9.31
C THR A 18 -8.33 15.36 -7.99
N ALA A 19 -9.27 15.09 -7.07
CA ALA A 19 -9.28 15.73 -5.75
C ALA A 19 -7.99 15.48 -4.96
N ARG A 20 -7.47 14.24 -4.97
CA ARG A 20 -6.19 13.90 -4.31
C ARG A 20 -5.03 14.70 -4.86
N LYS A 21 -4.98 14.92 -6.18
CA LYS A 21 -3.91 15.71 -6.82
C LYS A 21 -4.03 17.21 -6.53
N VAL A 22 -5.23 17.76 -6.66
CA VAL A 22 -5.50 19.18 -6.41
C VAL A 22 -5.15 19.56 -4.97
N HIS A 23 -5.51 18.71 -4.01
CA HIS A 23 -5.28 18.95 -2.58
C HIS A 23 -4.06 18.18 -2.02
N ALA A 24 -3.13 17.77 -2.89
CA ALA A 24 -2.00 16.93 -2.49
C ALA A 24 -1.15 17.54 -1.38
N MET A 25 -1.00 18.87 -1.35
CA MET A 25 -0.21 19.56 -0.33
C MET A 25 -0.83 19.45 1.07
N ASP A 26 -2.15 19.59 1.17
CA ASP A 26 -2.87 19.48 2.45
C ASP A 26 -2.82 18.04 2.95
N PHE A 27 -3.10 17.07 2.08
CA PHE A 27 -2.97 15.65 2.41
C PHE A 27 -1.55 15.31 2.85
N LYS A 28 -0.51 15.65 2.06
CA LYS A 28 0.89 15.40 2.41
C LYS A 28 1.27 15.92 3.81
N ARG A 29 0.73 17.07 4.22
CA ARG A 29 0.98 17.62 5.56
C ARG A 29 0.39 16.72 6.64
N THR A 30 -0.91 16.42 6.54
CA THR A 30 -1.59 15.53 7.49
C THR A 30 -0.95 14.14 7.53
N LEU A 31 -0.52 13.59 6.39
CA LEU A 31 0.19 12.31 6.33
C LEU A 31 1.53 12.32 7.06
N ARG A 32 2.29 13.44 7.01
CA ARG A 32 3.52 13.57 7.80
C ARG A 32 3.24 13.56 9.29
N GLU A 33 2.19 14.26 9.72
CA GLU A 33 1.78 14.30 11.13
C GLU A 33 1.35 12.92 11.62
N LEU A 34 0.52 12.21 10.86
CA LEU A 34 0.10 10.83 11.16
C LEU A 34 1.29 9.88 11.24
N ARG A 35 2.23 9.96 10.29
CA ARG A 35 3.46 9.15 10.29
C ARG A 35 4.29 9.35 11.55
N SER A 36 4.50 10.60 11.96
CA SER A 36 5.22 10.91 13.19
C SER A 36 4.48 10.38 14.42
N GLN A 37 3.15 10.47 14.46
CA GLN A 37 2.33 9.96 15.56
C GLN A 37 2.42 8.43 15.68
N TYR A 38 2.24 7.69 14.58
CA TYR A 38 2.30 6.23 14.59
C TYR A 38 3.69 5.72 14.94
N LEU A 39 4.75 6.34 14.41
CA LEU A 39 6.12 5.96 14.76
C LEU A 39 6.41 6.17 16.25
N GLN A 40 5.93 7.28 16.83
CA GLN A 40 6.08 7.55 18.26
C GLN A 40 5.31 6.53 19.11
N GLN A 41 4.05 6.25 18.76
CA GLN A 41 3.23 5.24 19.45
C GLN A 41 3.89 3.85 19.41
N HIS A 42 4.43 3.46 18.26
CA HIS A 42 5.12 2.18 18.12
C HIS A 42 6.39 2.11 18.99
N GLN A 43 7.20 3.17 19.01
CA GLN A 43 8.39 3.23 19.86
C GLN A 43 8.04 3.18 21.35
N ASP A 44 6.94 3.82 21.76
CA ASP A 44 6.48 3.78 23.14
C ASP A 44 5.94 2.39 23.51
N ASN A 45 5.27 1.70 22.59
CA ASN A 45 4.83 0.32 22.77
C ASN A 45 6.02 -0.66 22.86
N GLN A 46 7.04 -0.53 22.01
CA GLN A 46 8.26 -1.35 22.09
C GLN A 46 9.03 -1.13 23.40
N LYS A 47 9.06 0.10 23.92
CA LYS A 47 9.66 0.37 25.25
C LYS A 47 8.88 -0.30 26.37
N ALA A 48 7.55 -0.38 26.25
CA ALA A 48 6.69 -1.02 27.23
C ALA A 48 6.76 -2.56 27.15
N ASN A 49 6.86 -3.12 25.93
CA ASN A 49 7.04 -4.55 25.69
C ASN A 49 8.12 -4.79 24.61
N PRO A 50 9.37 -5.10 25.00
CA PRO A 50 10.47 -5.30 24.06
C PRO A 50 10.31 -6.50 23.11
N THR A 51 9.52 -7.52 23.50
CA THR A 51 9.27 -8.74 22.71
C THR A 51 8.03 -8.62 21.83
N LEU A 52 7.37 -7.45 21.78
CA LEU A 52 6.09 -7.26 21.09
C LEU A 52 6.10 -7.71 19.62
N ASP A 53 7.18 -7.43 18.89
CA ASP A 53 7.31 -7.79 17.48
C ASP A 53 7.58 -9.29 17.27
N GLU A 54 8.26 -9.95 18.21
CA GLU A 54 8.52 -11.40 18.16
C GLU A 54 7.25 -12.19 18.52
N GLU A 55 6.57 -11.79 19.60
CA GLU A 55 5.30 -12.39 20.05
C GLU A 55 4.21 -12.26 18.97
N THR A 56 4.11 -11.11 18.31
CA THR A 56 3.12 -10.93 17.25
C THR A 56 3.48 -11.65 15.95
N ARG A 57 4.76 -11.90 15.66
CA ARG A 57 5.15 -12.71 14.48
C ARG A 57 4.70 -14.17 14.60
N GLU A 58 4.76 -14.74 15.80
CA GLU A 58 4.30 -16.11 16.05
C GLU A 58 2.78 -16.27 15.94
N ASP A 59 2.00 -15.21 16.18
CA ASP A 59 0.53 -15.21 16.08
C ASP A 59 0.01 -15.08 14.62
N PHE A 60 0.80 -14.55 13.68
CA PHE A 60 0.36 -14.23 12.31
C PHE A 60 0.92 -15.21 11.25
N GLY A 61 0.36 -16.42 11.21
CA GLY A 61 0.60 -17.42 10.17
C GLY A 61 0.09 -18.80 10.59
N SER A 62 -0.30 -19.64 9.63
CA SER A 62 -0.36 -21.09 9.91
C SER A 62 1.01 -21.69 9.63
N ASP A 63 1.35 -22.85 10.22
CA ASP A 63 2.57 -23.60 9.91
C ASP A 63 2.77 -23.87 8.40
N HIS A 64 1.72 -23.67 7.59
CA HIS A 64 1.68 -24.00 6.17
C HIS A 64 1.71 -22.78 5.24
N MET A 65 1.33 -21.57 5.69
CA MET A 65 1.30 -20.39 4.83
C MET A 65 1.55 -19.07 5.55
N HIS A 66 2.50 -18.29 5.00
CA HIS A 66 2.83 -16.94 5.44
C HIS A 66 2.49 -15.89 4.37
N VAL A 67 2.07 -14.70 4.81
CA VAL A 67 1.76 -13.59 3.91
C VAL A 67 2.64 -12.39 4.24
N TYR A 68 3.42 -11.98 3.25
CA TYR A 68 4.36 -10.87 3.30
C TYR A 68 3.83 -9.72 2.45
N VAL A 69 4.01 -8.49 2.88
CA VAL A 69 3.63 -7.29 2.12
C VAL A 69 4.89 -6.53 1.72
N ARG A 70 5.02 -6.14 0.45
CA ARG A 70 6.16 -5.37 -0.05
C ARG A 70 5.70 -4.06 -0.69
N LYS A 71 5.97 -2.94 -0.02
CA LYS A 71 5.79 -1.59 -0.57
C LYS A 71 6.98 -1.25 -1.49
N ARG A 72 6.72 -0.92 -2.75
CA ARG A 72 7.77 -0.41 -3.65
C ARG A 72 8.05 1.09 -3.41
N PRO A 73 9.23 1.61 -3.78
CA PRO A 73 9.49 3.05 -3.75
C PRO A 73 8.65 3.82 -4.78
N LEU A 74 8.52 5.13 -4.54
CA LEU A 74 8.07 6.09 -5.54
C LEU A 74 9.10 6.21 -6.67
N LEU A 75 8.65 6.15 -7.91
CA LEU A 75 9.50 6.26 -9.09
C LEU A 75 9.62 7.72 -9.55
N PRO A 76 10.75 8.13 -10.19
CA PRO A 76 10.97 9.51 -10.59
C PRO A 76 9.87 10.11 -11.47
N HIS A 77 9.31 9.32 -12.39
CA HIS A 77 8.24 9.77 -13.28
C HIS A 77 6.88 9.94 -12.57
N GLU A 78 6.69 9.31 -11.42
CA GLU A 78 5.48 9.44 -10.59
C GLU A 78 5.52 10.74 -9.79
N LEU A 79 6.71 11.10 -9.29
CA LEU A 79 6.97 12.40 -8.66
C LEU A 79 6.72 13.56 -9.64
N GLN A 80 7.14 13.41 -10.90
CA GLN A 80 6.86 14.38 -11.97
C GLN A 80 5.36 14.56 -12.24
N LYS A 81 4.55 13.51 -12.01
CA LYS A 81 3.08 13.53 -12.14
C LYS A 81 2.37 14.01 -10.87
N HIS A 82 3.11 14.57 -9.91
CA HIS A 82 2.64 15.03 -8.62
C HIS A 82 1.95 13.95 -7.77
N GLU A 83 2.25 12.67 -8.02
CA GLU A 83 1.82 11.60 -7.13
C GLU A 83 2.55 11.69 -5.79
N PHE A 84 1.98 11.00 -4.80
CA PHE A 84 2.55 10.95 -3.47
C PHE A 84 2.23 9.65 -2.76
N ASP A 85 3.09 9.36 -1.80
CA ASP A 85 3.04 8.15 -0.99
C ASP A 85 1.95 8.27 0.08
N VAL A 86 0.98 7.35 0.02
CA VAL A 86 -0.13 7.22 0.97
C VAL A 86 0.00 6.00 1.88
N ILE A 87 1.17 5.36 1.93
CA ILE A 87 1.39 4.13 2.70
C ILE A 87 2.47 4.36 3.76
N SER A 88 2.26 3.76 4.93
CA SER A 88 3.20 3.77 6.04
C SER A 88 3.41 2.35 6.55
N ALA A 89 4.63 1.84 6.44
CA ALA A 89 5.06 0.64 7.16
C ALA A 89 5.46 1.09 8.56
N VAL A 90 4.60 0.82 9.55
CA VAL A 90 4.74 1.34 10.91
C VAL A 90 5.66 0.45 11.74
N SER A 91 5.58 -0.86 11.54
CA SER A 91 6.37 -1.88 12.21
C SER A 91 6.74 -3.00 11.23
N SER A 92 7.36 -4.07 11.73
CA SER A 92 7.70 -5.23 10.92
C SER A 92 6.48 -6.05 10.49
N ASN A 93 5.31 -5.87 11.10
CA ASN A 93 4.09 -6.62 10.81
C ASN A 93 2.87 -5.74 10.53
N GLU A 94 2.96 -4.41 10.67
CA GLU A 94 1.85 -3.48 10.50
C GLU A 94 2.10 -2.48 9.36
N ILE A 95 1.12 -2.41 8.47
CA ILE A 95 1.08 -1.45 7.37
C ILE A 95 -0.22 -0.65 7.41
N VAL A 96 -0.08 0.66 7.15
CA VAL A 96 -1.18 1.62 7.21
C VAL A 96 -1.36 2.29 5.86
N ILE A 97 -2.61 2.29 5.38
CA ILE A 97 -3.00 2.90 4.11
C ILE A 97 -3.86 4.11 4.39
N HIS A 98 -3.42 5.27 3.92
CA HIS A 98 -4.09 6.53 4.17
C HIS A 98 -5.01 6.94 3.01
N GLU A 99 -6.30 6.60 3.12
CA GLU A 99 -7.31 6.94 2.14
C GLU A 99 -7.68 8.43 2.22
N CYS A 100 -7.13 9.22 1.31
CA CYS A 100 -7.39 10.65 1.18
C CYS A 100 -8.74 10.91 0.50
N LYS A 101 -9.68 11.57 1.20
CA LYS A 101 -11.07 11.76 0.78
C LYS A 101 -11.55 13.19 0.97
N MET A 102 -12.61 13.53 0.23
CA MET A 102 -13.38 14.76 0.37
C MET A 102 -14.73 14.45 1.02
N TYR A 103 -15.24 15.37 1.82
CA TYR A 103 -16.64 15.35 2.22
C TYR A 103 -17.56 15.56 1.02
N PRO A 104 -18.86 15.20 1.12
CA PRO A 104 -19.84 15.43 0.05
C PRO A 104 -19.97 16.90 -0.38
N ASP A 105 -19.55 17.85 0.46
CA ASP A 105 -19.55 19.27 0.15
C ASP A 105 -18.40 19.71 -0.79
N MET A 106 -17.48 18.80 -1.10
CA MET A 106 -16.31 19.02 -1.95
C MET A 106 -15.39 20.15 -1.46
N ARG A 107 -15.48 20.52 -0.18
CA ARG A 107 -14.66 21.56 0.46
C ARG A 107 -13.82 20.97 1.58
N HIS A 108 -14.45 20.24 2.49
CA HIS A 108 -13.72 19.65 3.60
C HIS A 108 -13.02 18.36 3.17
N LYS A 109 -11.84 18.13 3.74
CA LYS A 109 -10.95 17.00 3.44
C LYS A 109 -10.77 16.17 4.71
N TYR A 110 -10.61 14.86 4.54
CA TYR A 110 -10.26 13.97 5.64
C TYR A 110 -9.43 12.79 5.12
N VAL A 111 -8.63 12.22 6.01
CA VAL A 111 -7.89 10.98 5.78
C VAL A 111 -8.53 9.88 6.62
N VAL A 112 -8.75 8.71 6.01
CA VAL A 112 -9.07 7.48 6.73
C VAL A 112 -7.84 6.59 6.67
N SER A 113 -7.22 6.32 7.82
CA SER A 113 -6.09 5.40 7.92
C SER A 113 -6.62 4.00 8.17
N HIS A 114 -6.22 3.04 7.35
CA HIS A 114 -6.58 1.63 7.46
C HIS A 114 -5.36 0.84 7.95
N HIS A 115 -5.41 0.33 9.16
CA HIS A 115 -4.36 -0.46 9.78
C HIS A 115 -4.58 -1.94 9.49
N GLN A 116 -3.56 -2.60 8.93
CA GLN A 116 -3.61 -4.03 8.61
C GLN A 116 -2.31 -4.70 9.04
N ARG A 117 -2.44 -5.96 9.49
CA ARG A 117 -1.31 -6.77 9.95
C ARG A 117 -1.12 -8.01 9.10
N PHE A 118 0.14 -8.39 8.94
CA PHE A 118 0.60 -9.52 8.12
C PHE A 118 1.82 -10.16 8.78
N SER A 119 2.27 -11.33 8.29
CA SER A 119 3.45 -12.02 8.83
C SER A 119 4.68 -11.09 8.82
N THR A 120 4.92 -10.40 7.70
CA THR A 120 5.93 -9.34 7.60
C THR A 120 5.51 -8.24 6.62
N CYS A 121 5.80 -6.98 6.95
CA CYS A 121 5.57 -5.80 6.12
C CYS A 121 6.91 -5.11 5.79
N TYR A 122 7.31 -5.16 4.52
CA TYR A 122 8.50 -4.51 4.01
C TYR A 122 8.20 -3.09 3.52
N ASN A 123 8.99 -2.14 4.02
CA ASN A 123 9.02 -0.77 3.50
C ASN A 123 9.82 -0.69 2.17
N GLU A 124 9.86 0.49 1.59
CA GLU A 124 10.52 0.75 0.31
C GLU A 124 12.06 0.63 0.32
N THR A 125 12.68 0.53 1.50
CA THR A 125 14.15 0.43 1.63
C THR A 125 14.66 -1.01 1.69
N VAL A 126 13.76 -2.00 1.85
CA VAL A 126 14.14 -3.41 1.96
C VAL A 126 14.50 -3.97 0.57
N ASP A 127 15.73 -4.45 0.44
CA ASP A 127 16.24 -5.09 -0.76
C ASP A 127 15.64 -6.49 -1.00
N THR A 128 15.91 -7.05 -2.18
CA THR A 128 15.35 -8.36 -2.54
C THR A 128 16.05 -9.51 -1.82
N GLU A 129 17.30 -9.33 -1.38
CA GLU A 129 18.02 -10.32 -0.58
C GLU A 129 17.31 -10.59 0.74
N THR A 130 16.96 -9.53 1.47
CA THR A 130 16.23 -9.65 2.73
C THR A 130 14.88 -10.34 2.51
N VAL A 131 14.15 -9.97 1.45
CA VAL A 131 12.89 -10.65 1.09
C VAL A 131 13.10 -12.13 0.76
N TYR A 132 14.21 -12.49 0.10
CA TYR A 132 14.55 -13.89 -0.17
C TYR A 132 14.80 -14.67 1.13
N GLN A 133 15.64 -14.14 2.02
CA GLN A 133 15.99 -14.78 3.29
C GLN A 133 14.74 -15.08 4.13
N ASP A 134 13.85 -14.09 4.26
CA ASP A 134 12.65 -14.20 5.09
C ASP A 134 11.55 -15.06 4.45
N ALA A 135 11.26 -14.85 3.17
CA ALA A 135 10.03 -15.36 2.54
C ALA A 135 10.24 -16.56 1.61
N VAL A 136 11.48 -16.89 1.23
CA VAL A 136 11.74 -17.88 0.16
C VAL A 136 12.78 -18.92 0.56
N LYS A 137 13.81 -18.57 1.33
CA LYS A 137 14.87 -19.52 1.70
C LYS A 137 14.30 -20.77 2.40
N HIS A 138 13.37 -20.59 3.34
CA HIS A 138 12.73 -21.73 4.03
C HIS A 138 11.91 -22.63 3.09
N LEU A 139 11.36 -22.08 2.00
CA LEU A 139 10.65 -22.83 0.97
C LEU A 139 11.60 -23.68 0.13
N LEU A 140 12.76 -23.12 -0.21
CA LEU A 140 13.82 -23.81 -0.96
C LEU A 140 14.38 -24.98 -0.14
N LEU A 141 14.73 -24.75 1.13
CA LEU A 141 15.22 -25.80 2.03
C LEU A 141 14.20 -26.93 2.21
N HIS A 142 12.91 -26.60 2.35
CA HIS A 142 11.83 -27.60 2.39
C HIS A 142 11.74 -28.40 1.08
N THR A 143 11.93 -27.74 -0.06
CA THR A 143 11.95 -28.40 -1.38
C THR A 143 13.09 -29.41 -1.49
N MET A 144 14.29 -29.03 -1.01
CA MET A 144 15.48 -29.88 -0.99
C MET A 144 15.36 -31.06 -0.01
N GLN A 145 14.39 -31.04 0.90
CA GLN A 145 14.05 -32.16 1.78
C GLN A 145 12.98 -33.08 1.17
N GLY A 146 12.59 -32.84 -0.09
CA GLY A 146 11.54 -33.58 -0.81
C GLY A 146 10.13 -33.01 -0.65
N GLY A 147 10.02 -31.80 -0.09
CA GLY A 147 8.76 -31.08 0.05
C GLY A 147 8.29 -30.41 -1.25
N LYS A 148 7.03 -29.95 -1.24
CA LYS A 148 6.49 -29.06 -2.26
C LYS A 148 6.29 -27.68 -1.67
N SER A 149 6.85 -26.67 -2.32
CA SER A 149 6.78 -25.29 -1.83
C SER A 149 6.27 -24.34 -2.90
N VAL A 150 5.57 -23.28 -2.51
CA VAL A 150 5.04 -22.26 -3.44
C VAL A 150 5.39 -20.86 -2.96
N CYS A 151 6.03 -20.08 -3.83
CA CYS A 151 6.18 -18.63 -3.66
C CYS A 151 5.24 -17.92 -4.65
N MET A 152 4.26 -17.16 -4.14
CA MET A 152 3.23 -16.50 -4.92
C MET A 152 3.39 -14.98 -4.87
N MET A 153 3.49 -14.33 -6.04
CA MET A 153 3.42 -12.88 -6.15
C MET A 153 1.98 -12.45 -6.40
N TYR A 154 1.48 -11.54 -5.57
CA TYR A 154 0.14 -10.98 -5.70
C TYR A 154 0.19 -9.46 -5.65
N GLY A 155 -0.72 -8.79 -6.37
CA GLY A 155 -0.78 -7.33 -6.41
C GLY A 155 -1.14 -6.76 -7.77
N GLN A 156 -1.35 -5.45 -7.83
CA GLN A 156 -1.74 -4.77 -9.06
C GLN A 156 -0.60 -4.71 -10.10
N THR A 157 -0.91 -4.43 -11.35
CA THR A 157 0.10 -4.10 -12.36
C THR A 157 0.91 -2.88 -11.92
N GLY A 158 2.24 -2.98 -12.06
CA GLY A 158 3.16 -1.92 -11.63
C GLY A 158 3.48 -1.89 -10.13
N SER A 159 2.95 -2.80 -9.30
CA SER A 159 3.28 -2.86 -7.87
C SER A 159 4.65 -3.47 -7.55
N GLY A 160 5.28 -4.16 -8.50
CA GLY A 160 6.61 -4.77 -8.31
C GLY A 160 6.64 -6.30 -8.24
N LYS A 161 5.56 -7.01 -8.60
CA LYS A 161 5.52 -8.48 -8.68
C LYS A 161 6.69 -9.09 -9.46
N THR A 162 6.77 -8.77 -10.76
CA THR A 162 7.81 -9.31 -11.65
C THR A 162 9.21 -8.85 -11.27
N TYR A 163 9.37 -7.61 -10.78
CA TYR A 163 10.65 -7.12 -10.25
C TYR A 163 11.13 -7.99 -9.08
N THR A 164 10.25 -8.21 -8.10
CA THR A 164 10.53 -9.05 -6.94
C THR A 164 10.84 -10.48 -7.37
N MET A 165 9.95 -11.11 -8.15
CA MET A 165 10.14 -12.47 -8.64
C MET A 165 11.48 -12.66 -9.35
N SER A 166 11.82 -11.79 -10.31
CA SER A 166 13.06 -11.93 -11.05
C SER A 166 14.30 -11.69 -10.20
N GLY A 167 14.20 -10.81 -9.19
CA GLY A 167 15.31 -10.61 -8.25
C GLY A 167 15.54 -11.82 -7.34
N LEU A 168 14.55 -12.69 -7.14
CA LEU A 168 14.70 -13.92 -6.37
C LEU A 168 15.44 -15.02 -7.15
N PHE A 169 15.45 -14.99 -8.48
CA PHE A 169 16.04 -16.05 -9.31
C PHE A 169 17.53 -16.27 -9.02
N GLN A 170 18.29 -15.19 -8.85
CA GLN A 170 19.71 -15.25 -8.49
C GLN A 170 19.89 -16.02 -7.17
N TYR A 171 19.25 -15.56 -6.10
CA TYR A 171 19.39 -16.15 -4.77
C TYR A 171 18.91 -17.61 -4.71
N ILE A 172 17.80 -17.93 -5.40
CA ILE A 172 17.31 -19.32 -5.52
C ILE A 172 18.36 -20.19 -6.22
N SER A 173 18.96 -19.69 -7.31
CA SER A 173 19.94 -20.46 -8.08
C SER A 173 21.25 -20.64 -7.32
N ASP A 174 21.68 -19.61 -6.59
CA ASP A 174 22.88 -19.66 -5.74
C ASP A 174 22.67 -20.69 -4.63
N ASP A 175 21.66 -20.51 -3.78
CA ASP A 175 21.43 -21.38 -2.62
C ASP A 175 21.08 -22.81 -3.05
N LEU A 176 20.36 -23.03 -4.17
CA LEU A 176 20.01 -24.39 -4.58
C LEU A 176 21.27 -25.23 -4.87
N PHE A 177 22.28 -24.65 -5.51
CA PHE A 177 23.52 -25.37 -5.85
C PHE A 177 24.62 -25.26 -4.78
N ILE A 178 24.58 -24.22 -3.92
CA ILE A 178 25.52 -24.07 -2.80
C ILE A 178 25.08 -24.88 -1.57
N GLU A 179 23.79 -24.86 -1.23
CA GLU A 179 23.23 -25.56 -0.07
C GLU A 179 22.89 -27.03 -0.40
N ALA A 180 22.93 -27.45 -1.67
CA ALA A 180 22.77 -28.86 -2.07
C ALA A 180 23.89 -29.80 -1.56
N VAL A 181 24.72 -29.32 -0.63
CA VAL A 181 25.74 -30.09 0.07
C VAL A 181 25.05 -30.92 1.18
N GLY A 182 24.36 -31.98 0.77
CA GLY A 182 23.76 -33.00 1.63
C GLY A 182 23.71 -34.38 0.95
N ASP A 183 23.43 -35.44 1.71
CA ASP A 183 23.50 -36.86 1.28
C ASP A 183 22.56 -37.29 0.13
N VAL A 184 21.74 -36.39 -0.42
CA VAL A 184 20.74 -36.69 -1.46
C VAL A 184 21.14 -36.04 -2.78
N ASP A 185 21.52 -36.87 -3.74
CA ASP A 185 21.81 -36.46 -5.12
C ASP A 185 20.49 -36.22 -5.89
N PHE A 186 20.37 -35.08 -6.57
CA PHE A 186 19.22 -34.76 -7.41
C PHE A 186 19.61 -33.93 -8.64
N ASP A 187 18.94 -34.21 -9.76
CA ASP A 187 18.98 -33.42 -10.99
C ASP A 187 17.99 -32.25 -10.89
N VAL A 188 18.40 -31.07 -11.35
CA VAL A 188 17.54 -29.88 -11.38
C VAL A 188 16.98 -29.67 -12.77
N SER A 189 15.68 -29.45 -12.86
CA SER A 189 15.01 -29.12 -14.12
C SER A 189 13.95 -28.04 -13.95
N VAL A 190 13.72 -27.27 -14.99
CA VAL A 190 12.73 -26.19 -15.02
C VAL A 190 11.66 -26.46 -16.07
N SER A 191 10.41 -26.25 -15.69
CA SER A 191 9.30 -26.11 -16.65
C SER A 191 8.51 -24.85 -16.35
N ALA A 192 7.93 -24.22 -17.37
CA ALA A 192 7.19 -22.98 -17.19
C ALA A 192 5.93 -22.95 -18.06
N VAL A 193 4.81 -22.59 -17.45
CA VAL A 193 3.53 -22.45 -18.14
C VAL A 193 2.91 -21.07 -17.94
N GLU A 194 2.23 -20.62 -18.98
CA GLU A 194 1.42 -19.40 -18.98
C GLU A 194 -0.07 -19.77 -18.99
N ILE A 195 -0.80 -19.29 -17.98
CA ILE A 195 -2.25 -19.45 -17.88
C ILE A 195 -2.91 -18.16 -18.34
N ALA A 196 -3.56 -18.22 -19.51
CA ALA A 196 -4.31 -17.11 -20.09
C ALA A 196 -5.81 -17.47 -20.11
N GLY A 197 -6.52 -16.98 -19.09
CA GLY A 197 -7.91 -17.35 -18.82
C GLY A 197 -8.05 -18.85 -18.52
N SER A 198 -8.81 -19.58 -19.33
CA SER A 198 -9.00 -21.03 -19.17
C SER A 198 -7.95 -21.89 -19.86
N LYS A 199 -7.05 -21.28 -20.67
CA LYS A 199 -6.05 -21.99 -21.46
C LYS A 199 -4.68 -21.97 -20.77
N CYS A 200 -3.90 -23.03 -21.01
CA CYS A 200 -2.55 -23.21 -20.48
C CYS A 200 -1.58 -23.45 -21.64
N TYR A 201 -0.40 -22.84 -21.58
CA TYR A 201 0.60 -22.87 -22.64
C TYR A 201 2.00 -23.09 -22.07
N ASP A 202 2.83 -23.89 -22.73
CA ASP A 202 4.24 -24.10 -22.37
C ASP A 202 5.09 -22.94 -22.87
N LEU A 203 5.65 -22.14 -21.98
CA LEU A 203 6.44 -20.96 -22.35
C LEU A 203 7.76 -21.33 -23.02
N ILE A 204 8.38 -22.43 -22.61
CA ILE A 204 9.72 -22.82 -23.06
C ILE A 204 9.66 -23.34 -24.49
N HIS A 205 8.64 -24.14 -24.82
CA HIS A 205 8.48 -24.73 -26.15
C HIS A 205 7.44 -23.99 -27.01
N GLY A 206 7.73 -22.71 -27.29
CA GLY A 206 7.00 -21.93 -28.29
C GLY A 206 5.50 -21.73 -28.00
N ARG A 207 5.09 -21.68 -26.73
CA ARG A 207 3.68 -21.56 -26.32
C ARG A 207 2.79 -22.67 -26.86
N SER A 208 3.32 -23.89 -26.94
CA SER A 208 2.51 -25.06 -27.27
C SER A 208 1.40 -25.26 -26.23
N LYS A 209 0.25 -25.78 -26.65
CA LYS A 209 -0.92 -25.92 -25.76
C LYS A 209 -0.68 -27.05 -24.75
N VAL A 210 -0.81 -26.73 -23.47
CA VAL A 210 -0.71 -27.69 -22.36
C VAL A 210 -2.10 -28.11 -21.91
N LEU A 211 -2.28 -29.41 -21.67
CA LEU A 211 -3.51 -29.96 -21.12
C LEU A 211 -3.38 -30.09 -19.60
N VAL A 212 -4.39 -29.60 -18.88
CA VAL A 212 -4.49 -29.71 -17.42
C VAL A 212 -5.47 -30.85 -17.12
N CYS A 213 -4.94 -31.99 -16.71
CA CYS A 213 -5.68 -33.24 -16.53
C CYS A 213 -5.68 -33.63 -15.06
N ASP A 214 -6.78 -34.23 -14.59
CA ASP A 214 -6.82 -34.86 -13.26
C ASP A 214 -6.62 -36.37 -13.46
N ASP A 215 -5.79 -37.01 -12.64
CA ASP A 215 -5.66 -38.48 -12.62
C ASP A 215 -6.82 -39.14 -11.86
N ALA A 216 -6.80 -40.47 -11.76
CA ALA A 216 -7.84 -41.26 -11.07
C ALA A 216 -7.91 -40.98 -9.56
N GLU A 217 -6.81 -40.52 -8.97
CA GLU A 217 -6.69 -40.15 -7.55
C GLU A 217 -7.08 -38.68 -7.33
N GLY A 218 -7.34 -37.94 -8.41
CA GLY A 218 -7.72 -36.55 -8.42
C GLY A 218 -6.53 -35.58 -8.30
N ASN A 219 -5.29 -36.04 -8.49
CA ASN A 219 -4.14 -35.15 -8.61
C ASN A 219 -4.13 -34.49 -9.99
N THR A 220 -3.83 -33.20 -10.04
CA THR A 220 -3.76 -32.47 -11.30
C THR A 220 -2.35 -32.54 -11.88
N GLY A 221 -2.23 -33.01 -13.11
CA GLY A 221 -1.00 -33.06 -13.90
C GLY A 221 -1.07 -32.19 -15.15
N LEU A 222 0.11 -31.78 -15.63
CA LEU A 222 0.28 -31.04 -16.87
C LEU A 222 0.81 -31.98 -17.96
N VAL A 223 0.09 -32.07 -19.09
CA VAL A 223 0.48 -32.89 -20.23
C VAL A 223 0.88 -31.99 -21.38
N GLY A 224 2.07 -32.22 -21.93
CA GLY A 224 2.66 -31.42 -23.01
C GLY A 224 3.57 -30.29 -22.52
N THR A 225 4.06 -30.35 -21.28
CA THR A 225 5.09 -29.43 -20.76
C THR A 225 6.49 -29.95 -21.08
N THR A 226 7.36 -29.03 -21.46
CA THR A 226 8.80 -29.29 -21.64
C THR A 226 9.54 -29.01 -20.34
N GLU A 227 10.48 -29.90 -19.99
CA GLU A 227 11.42 -29.70 -18.90
C GLU A 227 12.84 -29.49 -19.45
N VAL A 228 13.49 -28.42 -19.02
CA VAL A 228 14.87 -28.10 -19.37
C VAL A 228 15.75 -28.39 -18.17
N GLN A 229 16.81 -29.16 -18.38
CA GLN A 229 17.78 -29.46 -17.33
C GLN A 229 18.66 -28.24 -17.06
N ALA A 230 19.01 -28.03 -15.78
CA ALA A 230 19.97 -27.04 -15.36
C ALA A 230 21.00 -27.72 -14.46
N ASP A 231 22.29 -27.63 -14.82
CA ASP A 231 23.37 -28.36 -14.15
C ASP A 231 24.25 -27.49 -13.24
N SER A 232 23.95 -26.19 -13.17
CA SER A 232 24.73 -25.21 -12.44
C SER A 232 23.88 -24.00 -12.08
N THR A 233 24.34 -23.22 -11.09
CA THR A 233 23.78 -21.92 -10.71
C THR A 233 23.50 -21.04 -11.94
N ASN A 234 24.49 -20.89 -12.84
CA ASN A 234 24.37 -20.04 -14.02
C ASN A 234 23.33 -20.59 -15.00
N SER A 235 23.35 -21.90 -15.26
CA SER A 235 22.38 -22.52 -16.17
C SER A 235 20.94 -22.37 -15.66
N LEU A 236 20.71 -22.55 -14.35
CA LEU A 236 19.38 -22.37 -13.77
C LEU A 236 18.91 -20.92 -13.88
N LEU A 237 19.78 -19.96 -13.54
CA LEU A 237 19.48 -18.54 -13.65
C LEU A 237 19.13 -18.15 -15.10
N GLU A 238 19.93 -18.60 -16.07
CA GLU A 238 19.68 -18.36 -17.50
C GLU A 238 18.31 -18.88 -17.92
N VAL A 239 17.94 -20.10 -17.55
CA VAL A 239 16.63 -20.68 -17.89
C VAL A 239 15.48 -19.88 -17.24
N LEU A 240 15.62 -19.45 -15.99
CA LEU A 240 14.61 -18.64 -15.31
C LEU A 240 14.45 -17.25 -15.93
N ASP A 241 15.55 -16.59 -16.30
CA ASP A 241 15.52 -15.30 -16.99
C ASP A 241 14.97 -15.43 -18.41
N ASP A 242 15.26 -16.51 -19.12
CA ASP A 242 14.68 -16.80 -20.43
C ASP A 242 13.15 -16.96 -20.35
N VAL A 243 12.64 -17.70 -19.36
CA VAL A 243 11.20 -17.81 -19.11
C VAL A 243 10.55 -16.45 -18.90
N LYS A 244 11.18 -15.59 -18.08
CA LYS A 244 10.73 -14.21 -17.86
C LYS A 244 10.76 -13.37 -19.16
N ASN A 245 11.81 -13.51 -19.95
CA ASN A 245 11.98 -12.77 -21.19
C ASN A 245 10.95 -13.21 -22.24
N LEU A 246 10.70 -14.51 -22.40
CA LEU A 246 9.67 -15.07 -23.29
C LEU A 246 8.27 -14.56 -22.96
N ARG A 247 7.97 -14.37 -21.67
CA ARG A 247 6.72 -13.71 -21.23
C ARG A 247 6.67 -12.22 -21.61
N THR A 248 7.81 -11.53 -21.61
CA THR A 248 7.90 -10.07 -21.78
C THR A 248 7.97 -9.63 -23.24
N THR A 249 8.80 -10.26 -24.07
CA THR A 249 9.08 -9.85 -25.46
C THR A 249 7.82 -9.85 -26.33
N GLU A 250 6.96 -10.84 -26.20
CA GLU A 250 5.72 -10.91 -26.98
C GLU A 250 4.59 -10.01 -26.45
N ALA A 251 4.70 -9.49 -25.21
CA ALA A 251 3.78 -8.46 -24.71
C ALA A 251 3.98 -7.10 -25.41
N THR A 252 5.11 -6.91 -26.11
CA THR A 252 5.31 -5.72 -26.96
C THR A 252 4.81 -5.91 -28.39
N ALA A 253 4.61 -7.16 -28.84
CA ALA A 253 4.25 -7.47 -30.21
C ALA A 253 2.75 -7.26 -30.52
N VAL A 254 1.84 -7.50 -29.56
CA VAL A 254 0.38 -7.36 -29.82
C VAL A 254 -0.45 -6.76 -28.67
N ASN A 255 -0.09 -6.91 -27.39
CA ASN A 255 -0.81 -6.30 -26.26
C ASN A 255 0.03 -6.41 -25.00
N HIS A 256 -0.15 -5.48 -24.05
CA HIS A 256 0.40 -5.50 -22.69
C HIS A 256 -0.10 -6.74 -21.90
N GLN A 257 0.35 -7.93 -22.31
CA GLN A 257 -0.25 -9.23 -21.98
C GLN A 257 0.39 -9.88 -20.76
N SER A 258 1.63 -9.51 -20.42
CA SER A 258 2.35 -10.06 -19.26
C SER A 258 1.65 -9.77 -17.93
N SER A 259 0.90 -8.66 -17.82
CA SER A 259 0.09 -8.34 -16.64
C SER A 259 -1.26 -9.07 -16.58
N ARG A 260 -1.61 -9.84 -17.61
CA ARG A 260 -2.96 -10.38 -17.84
C ARG A 260 -3.01 -11.90 -17.94
N SER A 261 -1.85 -12.56 -17.85
CA SER A 261 -1.70 -13.99 -17.69
C SER A 261 -0.92 -14.31 -16.42
N HIS A 262 -1.17 -15.50 -15.87
CA HIS A 262 -0.41 -16.02 -14.73
C HIS A 262 0.78 -16.80 -15.25
N LEU A 263 1.95 -16.56 -14.69
CA LEU A 263 3.16 -17.36 -14.93
C LEU A 263 3.30 -18.37 -13.80
N VAL A 264 3.43 -19.65 -14.13
CA VAL A 264 3.82 -20.70 -13.19
C VAL A 264 5.14 -21.28 -13.65
N CYS A 265 6.19 -21.08 -12.86
CA CYS A 265 7.50 -21.67 -13.11
C CYS A 265 7.77 -22.73 -12.04
N TYR A 266 8.13 -23.93 -12.49
CA TYR A 266 8.46 -25.07 -11.65
C TYR A 266 9.96 -25.28 -11.67
N VAL A 267 10.59 -25.25 -10.49
CA VAL A 267 11.93 -25.76 -10.28
C VAL A 267 11.77 -27.14 -9.66
N ASN A 268 12.06 -28.17 -10.44
CA ASN A 268 11.86 -29.58 -10.09
C ASN A 268 13.20 -30.19 -9.71
N LEU A 269 13.25 -30.80 -8.53
CA LEU A 269 14.35 -31.66 -8.11
C LEU A 269 13.95 -33.10 -8.39
N ARG A 270 14.72 -33.81 -9.20
CA ARG A 270 14.45 -35.19 -9.59
C ARG A 270 15.56 -36.10 -9.09
N ARG A 271 15.21 -37.30 -8.63
CA ARG A 271 16.23 -38.31 -8.32
C ARG A 271 16.97 -38.67 -9.61
N PRO A 272 18.29 -38.94 -9.58
CA PRO A 272 19.01 -39.43 -10.74
C PRO A 272 18.34 -40.68 -11.30
N SER A 273 18.05 -40.68 -12.59
CA SER A 273 17.41 -41.82 -13.24
C SER A 273 18.41 -42.95 -13.44
N SER A 274 18.01 -44.18 -13.11
CA SER A 274 18.78 -45.39 -13.43
C SER A 274 18.75 -45.76 -14.93
N LYS A 275 17.87 -45.12 -15.71
CA LYS A 275 17.73 -45.33 -17.16
C LYS A 275 18.23 -44.10 -17.91
N ALA A 276 19.26 -44.29 -18.74
CA ALA A 276 19.80 -43.25 -19.61
C ALA A 276 18.69 -42.61 -20.47
N GLY A 277 18.54 -41.28 -20.38
CA GLY A 277 17.57 -40.50 -21.15
C GLY A 277 16.15 -40.45 -20.59
N ALA A 278 15.85 -41.09 -19.46
CA ALA A 278 14.57 -40.92 -18.77
C ALA A 278 14.70 -39.91 -17.62
N LEU A 279 13.71 -39.03 -17.46
CA LEU A 279 13.59 -38.18 -16.27
C LEU A 279 13.37 -39.07 -15.05
N GLY A 280 14.14 -38.84 -13.98
CA GLY A 280 13.93 -39.56 -12.74
C GLY A 280 12.69 -39.11 -11.98
N GLU A 281 12.41 -39.81 -10.89
CA GLU A 281 11.25 -39.53 -10.03
C GLU A 281 11.34 -38.12 -9.45
N LEU A 282 10.20 -37.40 -9.41
CA LEU A 282 10.13 -36.08 -8.78
C LEU A 282 10.37 -36.23 -7.27
N TYR A 283 11.46 -35.64 -6.78
CA TYR A 283 11.84 -35.64 -5.38
C TYR A 283 11.25 -34.45 -4.63
N GLY A 284 11.46 -33.24 -5.16
CA GLY A 284 10.98 -31.98 -4.58
C GLY A 284 10.57 -30.99 -5.66
N GLN A 285 9.70 -30.05 -5.33
CA GLN A 285 9.26 -29.02 -6.28
C GLN A 285 9.05 -27.66 -5.62
N LEU A 286 9.75 -26.63 -6.15
CA LEU A 286 9.50 -25.24 -5.84
C LEU A 286 8.71 -24.60 -6.97
N VAL A 287 7.56 -24.00 -6.65
CA VAL A 287 6.69 -23.33 -7.60
C VAL A 287 6.80 -21.82 -7.40
N LEU A 288 7.26 -21.13 -8.44
CA LEU A 288 7.32 -19.67 -8.51
C LEU A 288 6.14 -19.17 -9.34
N LEU A 289 5.17 -18.56 -8.67
CA LEU A 289 3.92 -18.11 -9.27
C LEU A 289 3.89 -16.58 -9.35
N ASP A 290 3.86 -16.01 -10.55
CA ASP A 290 3.63 -14.58 -10.77
C ASP A 290 2.22 -14.37 -11.34
N LEU A 291 1.29 -13.99 -10.45
CA LEU A 291 -0.11 -13.81 -10.80
C LEU A 291 -0.32 -12.58 -11.69
N ALA A 292 -1.40 -12.61 -12.48
CA ALA A 292 -1.90 -11.44 -13.17
C ALA A 292 -2.25 -10.29 -12.19
N GLY A 293 -2.35 -9.07 -12.72
CA GLY A 293 -2.70 -7.89 -11.94
C GLY A 293 -4.06 -8.03 -11.23
N SER A 294 -4.10 -7.69 -9.94
CA SER A 294 -5.32 -7.73 -9.10
C SER A 294 -6.21 -6.48 -9.26
N GLU A 295 -5.81 -5.50 -10.06
CA GLU A 295 -6.54 -4.25 -10.23
C GLU A 295 -7.90 -4.45 -10.90
N ARG A 296 -8.86 -3.61 -10.50
CA ARG A 296 -10.16 -3.51 -11.17
C ARG A 296 -10.00 -2.63 -12.40
N ASN A 297 -10.44 -3.13 -13.55
CA ASN A 297 -10.49 -2.34 -14.79
C ASN A 297 -11.59 -1.28 -14.71
N GLU A 298 -11.30 -0.19 -13.99
CA GLU A 298 -12.18 0.99 -13.93
C GLU A 298 -12.28 1.69 -15.31
N ASP A 299 -11.34 1.40 -16.23
CA ASP A 299 -11.33 1.87 -17.62
C ASP A 299 -12.00 0.90 -18.62
N SER A 300 -13.04 0.18 -18.17
CA SER A 300 -13.81 -0.74 -19.02
C SER A 300 -14.47 -0.08 -20.25
N PHE A 301 -14.60 1.25 -20.26
CA PHE A 301 -15.20 2.04 -21.35
C PHE A 301 -14.44 1.94 -22.67
N TYR A 302 -13.13 1.70 -22.65
CA TYR A 302 -12.30 1.61 -23.86
C TYR A 302 -11.83 0.18 -24.18
N HIS A 303 -12.35 -0.82 -23.47
CA HIS A 303 -12.01 -2.21 -23.73
C HIS A 303 -12.90 -2.80 -24.82
N ASP A 304 -12.28 -3.35 -25.86
CA ASP A 304 -12.96 -4.23 -26.80
C ASP A 304 -13.53 -5.47 -26.09
N ALA A 305 -14.37 -6.23 -26.80
CA ALA A 305 -15.01 -7.42 -26.25
C ALA A 305 -14.00 -8.48 -25.78
N ALA A 306 -12.86 -8.62 -26.46
CA ALA A 306 -11.82 -9.59 -26.11
C ALA A 306 -11.14 -9.20 -24.79
N ARG A 307 -10.77 -7.92 -24.64
CA ARG A 307 -10.17 -7.37 -23.41
C ARG A 307 -11.12 -7.47 -22.22
N ARG A 308 -12.42 -7.24 -22.40
CA ARG A 308 -13.40 -7.44 -21.34
C ARG A 308 -13.50 -8.90 -20.92
N LYS A 309 -13.52 -9.84 -21.87
CA LYS A 309 -13.55 -11.28 -21.58
C LYS A 309 -12.32 -11.72 -20.80
N GLU A 310 -11.14 -11.27 -21.21
CA GLU A 310 -9.88 -11.56 -20.52
C GLU A 310 -9.87 -11.00 -19.09
N ALA A 311 -10.34 -9.77 -18.88
CA ALA A 311 -10.50 -9.19 -17.55
C ALA A 311 -11.43 -10.01 -16.64
N ILE A 312 -12.54 -10.53 -17.20
CA ILE A 312 -13.47 -11.40 -16.46
C ILE A 312 -12.76 -12.69 -16.04
N GLU A 313 -12.00 -13.31 -16.93
CA GLU A 313 -11.29 -14.56 -16.61
C GLU A 313 -10.17 -14.37 -15.58
N ILE A 314 -9.44 -13.24 -15.62
CA ILE A 314 -8.46 -12.90 -14.58
C ILE A 314 -9.13 -12.79 -13.22
N ASN A 315 -10.21 -12.00 -13.12
CA ASN A 315 -10.96 -11.84 -11.87
C ASN A 315 -11.54 -13.16 -11.37
N LYS A 316 -12.03 -14.02 -12.29
CA LYS A 316 -12.53 -15.35 -11.95
C LYS A 316 -11.44 -16.22 -11.33
N SER A 317 -10.23 -16.22 -11.89
CA SER A 317 -9.11 -16.98 -11.34
C SER A 317 -8.66 -16.49 -9.96
N HIS A 318 -8.62 -15.16 -9.73
CA HIS A 318 -8.33 -14.61 -8.42
C HIS A 318 -9.43 -14.90 -7.39
N LEU A 319 -10.71 -14.85 -7.79
CA LEU A 319 -11.82 -15.19 -6.91
C LEU A 319 -11.77 -16.67 -6.51
N ALA A 320 -11.56 -17.56 -7.48
CA ALA A 320 -11.41 -18.99 -7.23
C ALA A 320 -10.26 -19.26 -6.24
N LEU A 321 -9.11 -18.60 -6.41
CA LEU A 321 -7.98 -18.73 -5.49
C LEU A 321 -8.35 -18.31 -4.06
N LYS A 322 -9.01 -17.16 -3.90
CA LYS A 322 -9.48 -16.67 -2.58
C LYS A 322 -10.47 -17.66 -1.93
N GLU A 323 -11.41 -18.18 -2.71
CA GLU A 323 -12.37 -19.16 -2.21
C GLU A 323 -11.71 -20.48 -1.79
N CYS A 324 -10.72 -20.95 -2.54
CA CYS A 324 -9.96 -22.15 -2.19
C CYS A 324 -9.14 -21.97 -0.90
N VAL A 325 -8.46 -20.83 -0.74
CA VAL A 325 -7.70 -20.53 0.47
C VAL A 325 -8.63 -20.41 1.68
N ARG A 326 -9.73 -19.67 1.55
CA ARG A 326 -10.73 -19.50 2.62
C ARG A 326 -11.37 -20.82 3.05
N ALA A 327 -11.65 -21.71 2.10
CA ALA A 327 -12.27 -23.00 2.41
C ALA A 327 -11.37 -23.90 3.29
N ILE A 328 -10.06 -23.61 3.35
CA ILE A 328 -9.07 -24.44 4.06
C ILE A 328 -8.70 -23.86 5.43
N GLY A 329 -8.80 -22.54 5.60
CA GLY A 329 -8.72 -21.91 6.91
C GLY A 329 -9.89 -22.24 7.86
N ARG A 330 -10.91 -22.96 7.37
CA ARG A 330 -12.06 -23.41 8.17
C ARG A 330 -11.76 -24.77 8.78
N GLU A 331 -11.70 -24.84 10.10
CA GLU A 331 -11.50 -26.09 10.87
C GLU A 331 -12.61 -27.13 10.64
N ASP A 332 -13.76 -26.71 10.10
CA ASP A 332 -14.85 -27.61 9.69
C ASP A 332 -14.42 -28.47 8.49
N SER A 333 -13.84 -29.62 8.83
CA SER A 333 -13.24 -30.65 7.97
C SER A 333 -14.21 -31.35 7.00
N ALA A 334 -15.38 -30.78 6.72
CA ALA A 334 -16.42 -31.30 5.83
C ALA A 334 -16.63 -30.46 4.55
N GLY A 335 -15.90 -29.35 4.37
CA GLY A 335 -16.10 -28.41 3.27
C GLY A 335 -15.52 -28.86 1.93
N PHE A 336 -16.35 -28.94 0.89
CA PHE A 336 -15.89 -29.03 -0.50
C PHE A 336 -15.02 -27.80 -0.84
N VAL A 337 -13.75 -28.02 -1.19
CA VAL A 337 -12.87 -26.96 -1.71
C VAL A 337 -13.01 -26.87 -3.24
N PRO A 338 -13.37 -25.70 -3.80
CA PRO A 338 -13.72 -25.57 -5.21
C PRO A 338 -12.49 -25.48 -6.15
N TYR A 339 -11.53 -26.40 -6.04
CA TYR A 339 -10.30 -26.40 -6.86
C TYR A 339 -10.55 -26.29 -8.37
N ARG A 340 -11.70 -26.79 -8.84
CA ARG A 340 -12.09 -26.79 -10.26
C ARG A 340 -12.67 -25.46 -10.76
N ALA A 341 -12.82 -24.45 -9.90
CA ALA A 341 -13.40 -23.16 -10.29
C ALA A 341 -12.54 -22.38 -11.31
N SER A 342 -11.23 -22.64 -11.36
CA SER A 342 -10.32 -22.07 -12.37
C SER A 342 -9.19 -23.03 -12.74
N THR A 343 -8.56 -22.82 -13.89
CA THR A 343 -7.35 -23.58 -14.29
C THR A 343 -6.21 -23.36 -13.29
N LEU A 344 -6.05 -22.14 -12.78
CA LEU A 344 -5.05 -21.78 -11.77
C LEU A 344 -5.21 -22.61 -10.49
N THR A 345 -6.42 -22.65 -9.92
CA THR A 345 -6.70 -23.41 -8.68
C THR A 345 -6.59 -24.92 -8.86
N ARG A 346 -6.80 -25.43 -10.08
CA ARG A 346 -6.53 -26.85 -10.37
C ARG A 346 -5.05 -27.14 -10.34
N ILE A 347 -4.25 -26.29 -10.98
CA ILE A 347 -2.79 -26.45 -11.04
C ILE A 347 -2.16 -26.34 -9.65
N LEU A 348 -2.61 -25.39 -8.84
CA LEU A 348 -2.09 -25.19 -7.49
C LEU A 348 -2.56 -26.27 -6.50
N LYS A 349 -3.45 -27.19 -6.91
CA LYS A 349 -4.06 -28.19 -6.04
C LYS A 349 -3.01 -28.96 -5.22
N GLY A 350 -2.00 -29.49 -5.91
CA GLY A 350 -0.97 -30.33 -5.33
C GLY A 350 0.14 -29.58 -4.59
N CYS A 351 0.14 -28.25 -4.62
CA CYS A 351 1.25 -27.43 -4.11
C CYS A 351 0.84 -26.51 -2.96
N LEU A 352 -0.43 -26.10 -2.86
CA LEU A 352 -0.90 -25.24 -1.77
C LEU A 352 -1.63 -25.98 -0.66
N TRP A 353 -2.22 -27.14 -0.96
CA TRP A 353 -3.21 -27.76 -0.09
C TRP A 353 -2.93 -29.23 0.20
N SER A 354 -1.69 -29.66 -0.04
CA SER A 354 -1.21 -30.96 0.41
C SER A 354 -0.74 -30.87 1.86
N MET A 355 -0.82 -31.96 2.63
CA MET A 355 -0.39 -31.95 4.05
C MET A 355 1.09 -31.64 4.25
N ASN A 356 1.92 -31.81 3.21
CA ASN A 356 3.37 -31.53 3.23
C ASN A 356 3.75 -30.39 2.27
N SER A 357 2.88 -29.37 2.14
CA SER A 357 3.21 -28.15 1.39
C SER A 357 3.44 -26.94 2.28
N ARG A 358 4.35 -26.06 1.83
CA ARG A 358 4.58 -24.74 2.41
C ARG A 358 4.34 -23.65 1.37
N ALA A 359 3.76 -22.53 1.79
CA ALA A 359 3.46 -21.42 0.91
C ALA A 359 3.91 -20.07 1.49
N SER A 360 4.41 -19.20 0.62
CA SER A 360 4.60 -17.78 0.92
C SER A 360 3.89 -16.94 -0.13
N VAL A 361 3.05 -16.01 0.32
CA VAL A 361 2.43 -15.00 -0.53
C VAL A 361 3.17 -13.69 -0.32
N ILE A 362 3.69 -13.11 -1.40
CA ILE A 362 4.31 -11.78 -1.38
C ILE A 362 3.35 -10.82 -2.09
N ALA A 363 2.57 -10.09 -1.29
CA ALA A 363 1.65 -9.05 -1.73
C ALA A 363 2.42 -7.74 -1.98
N THR A 364 2.69 -7.47 -3.25
CA THR A 364 3.35 -6.22 -3.68
C THR A 364 2.33 -5.10 -3.85
N ILE A 365 2.64 -3.91 -3.35
CA ILE A 365 1.72 -2.76 -3.36
C ILE A 365 2.35 -1.48 -3.87
N SER A 366 1.51 -0.64 -4.48
CA SER A 366 1.90 0.67 -5.03
C SER A 366 1.66 1.77 -3.99
N PRO A 367 2.64 2.63 -3.68
CA PRO A 367 2.46 3.69 -2.69
C PRO A 367 1.56 4.85 -3.18
N LEU A 368 1.12 4.85 -4.44
CA LEU A 368 0.53 6.03 -5.06
C LEU A 368 -0.87 6.37 -4.53
N SER A 369 -1.12 7.67 -4.39
CA SER A 369 -2.44 8.21 -4.07
C SER A 369 -3.54 7.82 -5.06
N ILE A 370 -3.20 7.63 -6.34
CA ILE A 370 -4.15 7.19 -7.36
C ILE A 370 -4.49 5.70 -7.26
N ASP A 371 -3.62 4.91 -6.64
CA ASP A 371 -3.71 3.45 -6.52
C ASP A 371 -4.31 2.99 -5.19
N THR A 372 -4.76 3.92 -4.34
CA THR A 372 -5.23 3.61 -2.98
C THR A 372 -6.29 2.52 -2.96
N GLU A 373 -7.29 2.59 -3.84
CA GLU A 373 -8.36 1.59 -3.93
C GLU A 373 -7.83 0.20 -4.32
N HIS A 374 -6.86 0.13 -5.24
CA HIS A 374 -6.24 -1.12 -5.68
C HIS A 374 -5.34 -1.72 -4.60
N THR A 375 -4.64 -0.86 -3.85
CA THR A 375 -3.82 -1.27 -2.70
C THR A 375 -4.70 -1.82 -1.59
N LEU A 376 -5.75 -1.10 -1.19
CA LEU A 376 -6.71 -1.57 -0.19
C LEU A 376 -7.33 -2.92 -0.59
N HIS A 377 -7.68 -3.09 -1.87
CA HIS A 377 -8.21 -4.37 -2.36
C HIS A 377 -7.16 -5.49 -2.29
N THR A 378 -5.92 -5.22 -2.69
CA THR A 378 -4.83 -6.20 -2.65
C THR A 378 -4.60 -6.68 -1.22
N LEU A 379 -4.48 -5.76 -0.26
CA LEU A 379 -4.21 -6.08 1.13
C LEU A 379 -5.39 -6.79 1.81
N LEU A 380 -6.63 -6.35 1.56
CA LEU A 380 -7.81 -7.07 2.03
C LEU A 380 -7.80 -8.54 1.56
N CYS A 381 -7.46 -8.77 0.29
CA CYS A 381 -7.44 -10.11 -0.26
C CYS A 381 -6.26 -10.95 0.24
N ALA A 382 -5.12 -10.33 0.49
CA ALA A 382 -3.97 -10.99 1.10
C ALA A 382 -4.27 -11.36 2.56
N GLY A 383 -4.95 -10.48 3.31
CA GLY A 383 -5.38 -10.76 4.69
C GLY A 383 -6.40 -11.90 4.75
N GLN A 384 -7.31 -11.95 3.77
CA GLN A 384 -8.25 -13.07 3.59
C GLN A 384 -7.59 -14.41 3.26
N MET A 385 -6.29 -14.42 2.90
CA MET A 385 -5.54 -15.65 2.75
C MET A 385 -5.07 -16.20 4.10
N LEU A 386 -4.87 -15.33 5.10
CA LEU A 386 -4.51 -15.76 6.46
C LEU A 386 -5.73 -16.15 7.28
N GLU A 387 -6.80 -15.35 7.23
CA GLU A 387 -7.98 -15.52 8.09
C GLU A 387 -9.28 -15.15 7.37
N ASP A 388 -10.40 -15.80 7.73
CA ASP A 388 -11.71 -15.62 7.06
C ASP A 388 -12.20 -14.16 7.05
N ALA A 389 -11.89 -13.40 8.11
CA ALA A 389 -12.32 -12.02 8.31
C ALA A 389 -11.16 -11.19 8.90
N PRO A 390 -10.28 -10.63 8.06
CA PRO A 390 -9.10 -9.95 8.54
C PRO A 390 -9.43 -8.73 9.39
N HIS A 391 -8.74 -8.58 10.51
CA HIS A 391 -8.95 -7.41 11.37
C HIS A 391 -8.36 -6.15 10.73
N ILE A 392 -9.23 -5.18 10.41
CA ILE A 392 -8.83 -3.88 9.87
C ILE A 392 -9.32 -2.80 10.83
N SER A 393 -8.38 -2.17 11.55
CA SER A 393 -8.68 -1.00 12.37
C SER A 393 -8.65 0.25 11.50
N THR A 394 -9.55 1.19 11.77
CA THR A 394 -9.62 2.46 11.03
C THR A 394 -9.68 3.65 11.97
N ASP A 395 -8.89 4.67 11.66
CA ASP A 395 -9.01 5.98 12.27
C ASP A 395 -9.25 7.05 11.18
N ARG A 396 -9.82 8.17 11.61
CA ARG A 396 -10.17 9.28 10.73
C ARG A 396 -9.66 10.58 11.31
N VAL A 397 -8.98 11.35 10.46
CA VAL A 397 -8.49 12.68 10.81
C VAL A 397 -8.92 13.70 9.75
N ASP A 398 -9.46 14.82 10.20
CA ASP A 398 -9.78 15.94 9.33
C ASP A 398 -8.50 16.64 8.85
N VAL A 399 -8.46 16.94 7.56
CA VAL A 399 -7.30 17.58 6.93
C VAL A 399 -7.49 19.08 7.00
N LYS A 400 -6.54 19.73 7.66
CA LYS A 400 -6.48 21.19 7.76
C LYS A 400 -5.95 21.79 6.46
N GLU A 401 -6.51 22.93 6.06
CA GLU A 401 -6.03 23.62 4.86
C GLU A 401 -4.73 24.38 5.13
N ALA A 402 -3.87 24.49 4.11
CA ALA A 402 -2.71 25.36 4.14
C ALA A 402 -3.11 26.83 4.42
N GLY A 403 -3.03 27.24 5.68
CA GLY A 403 -3.39 28.57 6.17
C GLY A 403 -4.21 28.54 7.47
N GLU A 404 -4.83 27.42 7.84
CA GLU A 404 -5.56 27.30 9.11
C GLU A 404 -4.62 27.34 10.33
N ASP A 405 -3.37 26.88 10.21
CA ASP A 405 -2.36 26.99 11.26
C ASP A 405 -1.83 28.44 11.45
N GLU A 406 -2.10 29.35 10.51
CA GLU A 406 -1.74 30.78 10.59
C GLU A 406 -2.87 31.70 11.08
N GLU A 407 -4.08 31.18 11.34
CA GLU A 407 -5.06 31.90 12.17
C GLU A 407 -4.54 31.85 13.62
N LYS A 408 -3.58 32.74 13.96
CA LYS A 408 -3.23 33.06 15.34
C LYS A 408 -4.52 33.13 16.13
N LEU A 409 -4.65 32.32 17.18
CA LEU A 409 -5.74 32.39 18.14
C LEU A 409 -5.92 33.86 18.53
N VAL A 410 -6.90 34.53 17.92
CA VAL A 410 -7.21 35.92 18.25
C VAL A 410 -7.79 35.86 19.65
N VAL A 411 -6.94 36.14 20.65
CA VAL A 411 -7.35 36.22 22.05
C VAL A 411 -8.42 37.31 22.10
N PRO A 412 -9.64 37.02 22.56
CA PRO A 412 -10.69 38.03 22.65
C PRO A 412 -10.21 39.22 23.48
N ILE A 413 -10.53 40.45 23.05
CA ILE A 413 -10.13 41.68 23.79
C ILE A 413 -10.49 41.62 25.28
N ARG A 414 -11.56 40.93 25.68
CA ARG A 414 -11.94 40.78 27.10
C ARG A 414 -11.00 39.91 27.94
N GLU A 415 -10.13 39.17 27.29
CA GLU A 415 -9.12 38.26 27.86
C GLU A 415 -7.70 38.81 27.70
N TRP A 416 -7.53 39.97 27.08
CA TRP A 416 -6.22 40.62 27.01
C TRP A 416 -5.76 41.02 28.40
N ASP A 417 -4.63 40.49 28.81
CA ASP A 417 -3.85 41.02 29.92
C ASP A 417 -3.16 42.34 29.53
N ASN A 418 -2.40 42.89 30.48
CA ASN A 418 -1.70 44.15 30.27
C ASN A 418 -0.66 44.10 29.15
N ASP A 419 0.02 42.97 28.96
CA ASP A 419 1.06 42.81 27.96
C ASP A 419 0.45 42.75 26.56
N HIS A 420 -0.69 42.08 26.40
CA HIS A 420 -1.47 42.12 25.16
C HIS A 420 -1.93 43.53 24.80
N VAL A 421 -2.38 44.32 25.79
CA VAL A 421 -2.78 45.72 25.57
C VAL A 421 -1.57 46.56 25.13
N ARG A 422 -0.42 46.44 25.80
CA ARG A 422 0.82 47.14 25.43
C ARG A 422 1.27 46.78 24.03
N GLN A 423 1.28 45.49 23.71
CA GLN A 423 1.65 44.99 22.38
C GLN A 423 0.70 45.51 21.30
N TRP A 424 -0.60 45.55 21.58
CA TRP A 424 -1.58 46.13 20.66
C TRP A 424 -1.29 47.62 20.43
N VAL A 425 -1.11 48.43 21.48
CA VAL A 425 -0.74 49.86 21.35
C VAL A 425 0.54 50.03 20.52
N CYS A 426 1.54 49.15 20.70
CA CYS A 426 2.80 49.18 19.97
C CYS A 426 2.71 48.78 18.49
N THR A 427 1.64 48.10 18.08
CA THR A 427 1.45 47.58 16.71
C THR A 427 0.39 48.34 15.93
N VAL A 428 -0.55 49.02 16.60
CA VAL A 428 -1.61 49.82 15.99
C VAL A 428 -1.05 50.82 14.96
N ARG A 429 -1.68 50.85 13.78
CA ARG A 429 -1.28 51.69 12.64
C ARG A 429 0.22 51.61 12.34
N LYS A 430 0.73 50.39 12.18
CA LYS A 430 2.14 50.12 11.84
C LYS A 430 3.12 50.75 12.86
N GLY A 431 2.75 50.74 14.14
CA GLY A 431 3.62 51.20 15.24
C GLY A 431 3.60 52.69 15.53
N THR A 432 2.65 53.45 14.97
CA THR A 432 2.50 54.90 15.20
C THR A 432 2.37 55.27 16.70
N PHE A 433 1.81 54.37 17.51
CA PHE A 433 1.55 54.60 18.93
C PHE A 433 2.57 53.96 19.88
N ARG A 434 3.64 53.33 19.37
CA ARG A 434 4.68 52.68 20.19
C ARG A 434 5.28 53.58 21.26
N LYS A 435 5.47 54.87 20.95
CA LYS A 435 5.98 55.88 21.90
C LYS A 435 5.10 56.11 23.15
N PHE A 436 3.86 55.62 23.14
CA PHE A 436 2.91 55.75 24.25
C PHE A 436 2.77 54.47 25.08
N GLU A 437 3.56 53.43 24.79
CA GLU A 437 3.56 52.17 25.54
C GLU A 437 3.73 52.38 27.05
N GLY A 438 4.66 53.25 27.45
CA GLY A 438 4.93 53.58 28.86
C GLY A 438 3.77 54.27 29.58
N ASN A 439 2.76 54.76 28.85
CA ASN A 439 1.57 55.37 29.44
C ASN A 439 0.49 54.33 29.79
N VAL A 440 0.65 53.08 29.35
CA VAL A 440 -0.21 51.96 29.72
C VAL A 440 0.22 51.44 31.08
N ASN A 441 -0.48 51.87 32.14
CA ASN A 441 -0.23 51.41 33.50
C ASN A 441 -0.48 49.89 33.62
N GLY A 442 0.06 49.26 34.65
CA GLY A 442 -0.03 47.80 34.83
C GLY A 442 -1.44 47.24 35.12
N SER A 443 -2.44 48.12 35.37
CA SER A 443 -3.81 47.72 35.66
C SER A 443 -4.76 47.83 34.45
N VAL A 444 -4.29 48.37 33.32
CA VAL A 444 -5.09 48.43 32.09
C VAL A 444 -5.06 47.06 31.41
N ASP A 445 -6.15 46.32 31.54
CA ASP A 445 -6.44 45.11 30.77
C ASP A 445 -7.46 45.41 29.66
N GLY A 446 -7.74 44.43 28.79
CA GLY A 446 -8.67 44.66 27.69
C GLY A 446 -10.14 44.84 28.12
N ARG A 447 -10.54 44.41 29.33
CA ARG A 447 -11.87 44.69 29.90
C ARG A 447 -11.98 46.17 30.28
N MET A 448 -10.94 46.72 30.87
CA MET A 448 -10.84 48.12 31.22
C MET A 448 -10.78 49.00 29.96
N LEU A 449 -9.96 48.60 28.98
CA LEU A 449 -9.84 49.27 27.69
C LEU A 449 -11.17 49.34 26.93
N SER A 450 -11.99 48.28 27.02
CA SER A 450 -13.35 48.23 26.44
C SER A 450 -14.32 49.27 27.02
N ARG A 451 -14.03 49.80 28.22
CA ARG A 451 -14.86 50.80 28.93
C ARG A 451 -14.27 52.21 28.83
N PHE A 452 -13.12 52.39 28.18
CA PHE A 452 -12.47 53.69 28.09
C PHE A 452 -13.26 54.67 27.22
N THR A 453 -13.39 55.89 27.74
CA THR A 453 -13.91 57.03 26.99
C THR A 453 -12.78 57.67 26.17
N LEU A 454 -13.15 58.57 25.25
CA LEU A 454 -12.18 59.35 24.49
C LEU A 454 -11.16 60.08 25.38
N ALA A 455 -11.60 60.58 26.54
CA ALA A 455 -10.74 61.23 27.52
C ALA A 455 -9.63 60.29 28.05
N ARG A 456 -9.95 59.02 28.31
CA ARG A 456 -8.98 58.02 28.77
C ARG A 456 -8.00 57.60 27.67
N PHE A 457 -8.46 57.46 26.43
CA PHE A 457 -7.55 57.24 25.28
C PHE A 457 -6.64 58.46 25.02
N THR A 458 -7.15 59.67 25.23
CA THR A 458 -6.36 60.91 25.14
C THR A 458 -5.28 60.95 26.22
N GLN A 459 -5.61 60.50 27.43
CA GLN A 459 -4.64 60.35 28.52
C GLN A 459 -3.53 59.33 28.18
N LEU A 460 -3.88 58.18 27.60
CA LEU A 460 -2.89 57.21 27.10
C LEU A 460 -1.95 57.83 26.05
N CYS A 461 -2.46 58.73 25.22
CA CYS A 461 -1.66 59.46 24.23
C CYS A 461 -0.98 60.73 24.80
N GLY A 462 -0.75 60.81 26.11
CA GLY A 462 -0.04 61.94 26.74
C GLY A 462 -0.79 63.27 26.64
N GLY A 463 -2.12 63.25 26.61
CA GLY A 463 -2.97 64.44 26.51
C GLY A 463 -3.25 64.91 25.08
N ASN A 464 -2.73 64.24 24.06
CA ASN A 464 -2.98 64.59 22.66
C ASN A 464 -4.36 64.08 22.19
N SER A 465 -5.32 65.00 22.05
CA SER A 465 -6.71 64.70 21.71
C SER A 465 -6.88 64.07 20.31
N VAL A 466 -6.08 64.49 19.34
CA VAL A 466 -6.10 63.94 17.97
C VAL A 466 -5.58 62.49 17.95
N ALA A 467 -4.47 62.25 18.63
CA ALA A 467 -3.90 60.91 18.78
C ALA A 467 -4.85 59.98 19.56
N GLY A 468 -5.45 60.47 20.66
CA GLY A 468 -6.45 59.73 21.43
C GLY A 468 -7.68 59.34 20.60
N GLY A 469 -8.16 60.24 19.74
CA GLY A 469 -9.25 59.96 18.80
C GLY A 469 -8.90 58.87 17.77
N HIS A 470 -7.68 58.91 17.22
CA HIS A 470 -7.20 57.89 16.29
C HIS A 470 -6.99 56.52 16.96
N LEU A 471 -6.49 56.48 18.19
CA LEU A 471 -6.30 55.24 18.94
C LEU A 471 -7.65 54.61 19.31
N LEU A 472 -8.62 55.41 19.78
CA LEU A 472 -9.98 54.95 20.06
C LEU A 472 -10.67 54.41 18.79
N LYS A 473 -10.51 55.08 17.64
CA LYS A 473 -11.05 54.58 16.38
C LYS A 473 -10.45 53.22 16.01
N SER A 474 -9.12 53.10 16.10
CA SER A 474 -8.41 51.85 15.80
C SER A 474 -8.82 50.71 16.75
N PHE A 475 -9.11 51.02 18.02
CA PHE A 475 -9.63 50.05 18.98
C PHE A 475 -11.04 49.57 18.65
N ARG A 476 -11.92 50.47 18.19
CA ARG A 476 -13.28 50.09 17.75
C ARG A 476 -13.25 49.23 16.50
N ASP A 477 -12.37 49.55 15.55
CA ASP A 477 -12.18 48.77 14.33
C ASP A 477 -11.68 47.35 14.68
N GLU A 478 -10.76 47.22 15.65
CA GLU A 478 -10.30 45.93 16.17
C GLU A 478 -11.44 45.13 16.82
N MET A 479 -12.25 45.76 17.69
CA MET A 479 -13.43 45.10 18.29
C MET A 479 -14.41 44.58 17.23
N ALA A 480 -14.66 45.37 16.17
CA ALA A 480 -15.55 44.97 15.08
C ALA A 480 -14.97 43.80 14.27
N SER A 481 -13.66 43.83 14.00
CA SER A 481 -12.92 42.76 13.33
C SER A 481 -13.00 41.44 14.10
N GLN A 482 -12.69 41.46 15.40
CA GLN A 482 -12.76 40.26 16.23
C GLN A 482 -14.18 39.71 16.34
N ALA A 483 -15.19 40.58 16.46
CA ALA A 483 -16.59 40.16 16.53
C ALA A 483 -17.04 39.45 15.23
N LYS A 484 -16.61 39.95 14.07
CA LYS A 484 -16.86 39.33 12.77
C LYS A 484 -16.19 37.95 12.67
N ALA A 485 -14.91 37.86 13.01
CA ALA A 485 -14.15 36.61 12.99
C ALA A 485 -14.76 35.55 13.94
N LEU A 486 -15.20 35.95 15.14
CA LEU A 486 -15.84 35.04 16.09
C LEU A 486 -17.20 34.53 15.59
N LYS A 487 -17.97 35.38 14.89
CA LYS A 487 -19.25 34.99 14.29
C LYS A 487 -19.04 33.98 13.17
N GLU A 488 -18.12 34.24 12.25
CA GLU A 488 -17.75 33.33 11.16
C GLU A 488 -17.21 31.99 11.71
N ARG A 489 -16.44 32.02 12.80
CA ARG A 489 -15.96 30.80 13.48
C ARG A 489 -17.11 29.99 14.10
N ARG A 490 -18.09 30.65 14.73
CA ARG A 490 -19.28 29.96 15.30
C ARG A 490 -20.13 29.34 14.21
N GLU A 491 -20.33 30.03 13.09
CA GLU A 491 -21.04 29.51 11.93
C GLU A 491 -20.29 28.29 11.34
N ARG A 492 -18.97 28.39 11.12
CA ARG A 492 -18.12 27.27 10.68
C ARG A 492 -18.20 26.05 11.61
N ASN A 493 -18.11 26.26 12.93
CA ASN A 493 -18.18 25.16 13.91
C ASN A 493 -19.57 24.52 14.02
N THR A 494 -20.63 25.29 13.76
CA THR A 494 -22.00 24.78 13.76
C THR A 494 -22.27 23.94 12.51
N VAL A 495 -21.64 24.28 11.37
CA VAL A 495 -21.65 23.45 10.16
C VAL A 495 -20.81 22.18 10.36
N ARG A 496 -19.64 22.22 11.01
CA ARG A 496 -18.83 21.02 11.30
C ARG A 496 -19.49 20.01 12.26
N ARG A 497 -20.43 20.45 13.11
CA ARG A 497 -21.14 19.60 14.10
C ARG A 497 -22.44 18.98 13.57
N LYS A 498 -22.93 19.43 12.43
CA LYS A 498 -24.08 18.84 11.73
C LYS A 498 -23.57 17.94 10.62
#